data_AF-A0A1H3BW61-F1
#
_entry.id   AF-A0A1H3BW61-F1
#
_cell.length_a   1.000
_cell.length_b   1.000
_cell.length_c   1.000
_cell.angle_alpha   90.00
_cell.angle_beta   90.00
_cell.angle_gamma   90.00
#
_symmetry.space_group_name_H-M   'P 1'
#
loop_
_entity.id
_entity.type
_entity.pdbx_description
1 polymer ?
#
loop_
_entity_poly.entity_id
_entity_poly.type
_entity_poly.pdbx_seq_one_letter_code
_entity_poly.pdbx_strand_id
1 'polypeptide(L)'
;MRLRDDALDLLSIQYWKNGGSFILEFGRRGRGPLQTAWGPVIPEESLDVVYLPVRDRARIQERDAPPDDTFAGFSFAGFGEDVAKYERLALRVARSFPQVDAWLSRREIGPDIARFIGA
;
A
#
# COMPACT_ATOMS: atom_id res chain seq x y z
N MET A 1 5.91 1.89 8.76
CA MET A 1 5.73 3.31 9.17
C MET A 1 7.06 4.03 9.07
N ARG A 2 7.09 5.25 8.51
CA ARG A 2 8.28 6.11 8.48
C ARG A 2 7.91 7.50 8.99
N LEU A 3 8.65 7.97 9.99
CA LEU A 3 8.51 9.30 10.57
C LEU A 3 9.26 10.32 9.73
N ARG A 4 8.63 11.47 9.47
CA ARG A 4 9.24 12.70 8.95
C ARG A 4 9.02 13.83 9.97
N ASP A 5 9.65 14.97 9.74
CA ASP A 5 9.56 16.13 10.64
C ASP A 5 8.12 16.61 10.82
N ASP A 6 7.35 16.69 9.73
CA ASP A 6 5.97 17.21 9.69
C ASP A 6 4.92 16.15 9.28
N ALA A 7 5.36 14.95 8.89
CA ALA A 7 4.52 13.93 8.29
C ALA A 7 4.80 12.51 8.77
N LEU A 8 3.81 11.66 8.56
CA LEU A 8 3.84 10.22 8.81
C LEU A 8 3.55 9.49 7.50
N ASP A 9 4.52 8.71 7.03
CA ASP A 9 4.33 7.80 5.89
C ASP A 9 3.90 6.42 6.41
N LEU A 10 2.79 5.93 5.88
CA LEU A 10 2.17 4.66 6.25
C LEU A 10 2.23 3.71 5.05
N LEU A 11 2.48 2.43 5.34
CA LEU A 11 2.49 1.33 4.38
C LEU A 11 1.88 0.12 5.08
N SER A 12 0.91 -0.50 4.43
CA SER A 12 0.19 -1.67 4.92
C SER A 12 0.22 -2.76 3.84
N ILE A 13 0.49 -4.00 4.25
CA ILE A 13 0.39 -5.18 3.41
C ILE A 13 -0.87 -5.92 3.83
N GLN A 14 -1.83 -6.06 2.92
CA GLN A 14 -3.09 -6.73 3.20
C GLN A 14 -3.15 -8.03 2.39
N TYR A 15 -3.24 -9.15 3.10
CA TYR A 15 -3.35 -10.47 2.50
C TYR A 15 -4.81 -10.79 2.19
N TRP A 16 -5.04 -11.48 1.08
CA TRP A 16 -6.35 -12.05 0.79
C TRP A 16 -6.66 -13.18 1.78
N LYS A 17 -7.95 -13.44 2.04
CA LYS A 17 -8.40 -14.38 3.09
C LYS A 17 -7.76 -15.78 3.00
N ASN A 18 -7.44 -16.23 1.79
CA ASN A 18 -6.84 -17.56 1.55
C ASN A 18 -5.31 -17.51 1.37
N GLY A 19 -4.65 -16.39 1.67
CA GLY A 19 -3.19 -16.25 1.74
C GLY A 19 -2.42 -16.27 0.40
N GLY A 20 -3.10 -16.51 -0.73
CA GLY A 20 -2.45 -16.66 -2.04
C GLY A 20 -2.06 -15.35 -2.76
N SER A 21 -2.55 -14.20 -2.27
CA SER A 21 -2.33 -12.89 -2.87
C SER A 21 -2.31 -11.79 -1.82
N PHE A 22 -1.73 -10.65 -2.15
CA PHE A 22 -1.64 -9.48 -1.28
C PHE A 22 -1.67 -8.17 -2.08
N ILE A 23 -2.06 -7.09 -1.40
CA ILE A 23 -1.88 -5.72 -1.88
C ILE A 23 -0.94 -4.96 -0.95
N LEU A 24 -0.28 -3.94 -1.50
CA LEU A 24 0.40 -2.91 -0.72
C LEU A 24 -0.36 -1.60 -0.88
N GLU A 25 -0.82 -1.05 0.24
CA GLU A 25 -1.50 0.24 0.30
C GLU A 25 -0.67 1.19 1.15
N PHE A 26 -0.53 2.43 0.69
CA PHE A 26 0.32 3.43 1.34
C PHE A 26 -0.33 4.81 1.29
N GLY A 27 0.12 5.67 2.20
CA GLY A 27 -0.46 6.98 2.39
C GLY A 27 0.43 7.88 3.24
N ARG A 28 0.14 9.18 3.19
CA ARG A 28 0.79 10.18 4.04
C ARG A 28 -0.26 11.00 4.76
N ARG A 29 0.01 11.29 6.04
CA ARG A 29 -0.71 12.29 6.83
C ARG A 29 0.24 13.17 7.63
N GLY A 30 -0.28 14.25 8.20
CA GLY A 30 0.44 15.03 9.21
C GLY A 30 0.64 14.24 10.51
N ARG A 31 1.64 14.63 11.28
CA ARG A 31 1.95 14.07 12.61
C ARG A 31 0.79 14.23 13.61
N GLY A 32 0.88 13.47 14.69
CA GLY A 32 -0.03 13.49 15.84
C GLY A 32 -1.05 12.36 15.85
N PRO A 33 -1.77 12.20 16.96
CA PRO A 33 -2.84 11.21 17.08
C PRO A 33 -3.99 11.49 16.09
N LEU A 34 -4.89 10.52 15.91
CA LEU A 34 -6.14 10.73 15.17
C LEU A 34 -7.31 10.81 16.14
N GLN A 35 -8.04 11.93 16.11
CA GLN A 35 -9.37 12.00 16.71
C GLN A 35 -10.36 11.32 15.75
N THR A 36 -10.97 10.22 16.18
CA THR A 36 -12.01 9.56 15.39
C THR A 36 -13.38 10.19 15.65
N ALA A 37 -14.26 10.11 14.66
CA ALA A 37 -15.64 10.63 14.80
C ALA A 37 -16.47 9.82 15.82
N TRP A 38 -16.06 8.59 16.14
CA TRP A 38 -16.74 7.70 17.08
C TRP A 38 -16.16 7.73 18.50
N GLY A 39 -15.24 8.66 18.80
CA GLY A 39 -14.78 8.98 20.16
C GLY A 39 -13.32 8.63 20.45
N PRO A 40 -12.84 7.39 20.22
CA PRO A 40 -11.47 6.99 20.49
C PRO A 40 -10.42 7.87 19.81
N VAL A 41 -9.38 8.20 20.56
CA VAL A 41 -8.13 8.74 20.03
C VAL A 41 -7.26 7.57 19.65
N ILE A 42 -6.78 7.55 18.40
CA ILE A 42 -5.80 6.56 17.96
C ILE A 42 -4.40 7.17 18.13
N PRO A 43 -3.54 6.60 19.00
CA PRO A 43 -2.16 7.05 19.16
C PRO A 43 -1.42 7.00 17.83
N GLU A 44 -0.44 7.89 17.65
CA GLU A 44 0.26 8.04 16.37
C GLU A 44 0.96 6.73 15.94
N GLU A 45 1.56 6.04 16.91
CA GLU A 45 2.24 4.76 16.75
C GLU A 45 1.31 3.60 16.39
N SER A 46 0.00 3.78 16.58
CA SER A 46 -1.04 2.80 16.24
C SER A 46 -1.74 3.11 14.91
N LEU A 47 -1.30 4.15 14.21
CA LEU A 47 -1.89 4.53 12.94
C LEU A 47 -1.49 3.58 11.81
N ASP A 48 -2.50 3.11 11.10
CA ASP A 48 -2.39 2.39 9.84
C ASP A 48 -3.06 3.20 8.71
N VAL A 49 -2.72 2.85 7.47
CA VAL A 49 -3.27 3.41 6.24
C VAL A 49 -4.80 3.37 6.23
N VAL A 50 -5.42 2.39 6.91
CA VAL A 50 -6.88 2.24 7.00
C VAL A 50 -7.59 3.40 7.69
N TYR A 51 -6.86 4.25 8.40
CA TYR A 51 -7.41 5.44 9.04
C TYR A 51 -7.34 6.71 8.17
N LEU A 52 -6.72 6.64 7.00
CA LEU A 52 -6.61 7.80 6.10
C LEU A 52 -7.88 7.97 5.26
N PRO A 53 -8.25 9.18 4.81
CA PRO A 53 -9.25 9.33 3.77
C PRO A 53 -8.85 8.57 2.51
N VAL A 54 -9.81 7.95 1.81
CA VAL A 54 -9.56 7.13 0.60
C VAL A 54 -8.73 7.87 -0.45
N ARG A 55 -8.99 9.16 -0.65
CA ARG A 55 -8.25 10.04 -1.58
C ARG A 55 -6.77 10.23 -1.25
N ASP A 56 -6.40 9.99 0.01
CA ASP A 56 -5.03 10.16 0.53
C ASP A 56 -4.26 8.83 0.56
N ARG A 57 -4.80 7.80 -0.11
CA ARG A 57 -4.22 6.47 -0.24
C ARG A 57 -3.95 6.12 -1.70
N ALA A 58 -2.93 5.30 -1.89
CA ALA A 58 -2.61 4.68 -3.16
C ALA A 58 -2.16 3.24 -2.96
N ARG A 59 -2.14 2.48 -4.04
CA ARG A 59 -1.69 1.09 -4.06
C ARG A 59 -0.61 0.89 -5.09
N ILE A 60 0.27 -0.07 -4.81
CA ILE A 60 1.12 -0.65 -5.85
C ILE A 60 0.26 -1.65 -6.62
N GLN A 61 0.23 -1.54 -7.93
CA GLN A 61 -0.45 -2.48 -8.82
C GLN A 61 0.51 -3.30 -9.65
N GLU A 62 0.11 -4.53 -9.94
CA GLU A 62 0.76 -5.35 -10.95
C GLU A 62 0.39 -4.81 -12.34
N ARG A 63 1.39 -4.35 -13.09
CA ARG A 63 1.21 -3.69 -14.39
C ARG A 63 0.54 -4.56 -15.44
N ASP A 64 0.74 -5.87 -15.37
CA ASP A 64 0.18 -6.85 -16.30
C ASP A 64 -1.14 -7.44 -15.80
N ALA A 65 -1.72 -6.89 -14.72
CA ALA A 65 -3.03 -7.31 -14.26
C ALA A 65 -4.09 -7.02 -15.35
N PRO A 66 -5.06 -7.92 -15.54
CA PRO A 66 -6.18 -7.68 -16.44
C PRO A 66 -6.89 -6.36 -16.11
N PRO A 67 -7.39 -5.61 -17.11
CA PRO A 67 -8.04 -4.31 -16.89
C PRO A 67 -9.35 -4.41 -16.08
N ASP A 68 -9.94 -5.61 -15.99
CA ASP A 68 -11.10 -5.94 -15.16
C ASP A 68 -10.73 -6.46 -13.76
N ASP A 69 -9.44 -6.70 -13.50
CA ASP A 69 -8.95 -7.05 -12.17
C ASP A 69 -8.98 -5.82 -11.26
N THR A 70 -10.09 -5.70 -10.53
CA THR A 70 -10.29 -4.63 -9.55
C THR A 70 -9.33 -4.72 -8.36
N PHE A 71 -8.72 -5.88 -8.14
CA PHE A 71 -7.73 -6.12 -7.10
C PHE A 71 -6.34 -5.65 -7.56
N ALA A 72 -5.93 -6.03 -8.78
CA ALA A 72 -4.66 -5.70 -9.43
C ALA A 72 -3.43 -5.79 -8.51
N GLY A 73 -3.49 -6.70 -7.53
CA GLY A 73 -2.47 -6.94 -6.52
C GLY A 73 -1.48 -8.01 -6.94
N PHE A 74 -0.63 -8.43 -6.02
CA PHE A 74 0.40 -9.43 -6.26
C PHE A 74 -0.08 -10.82 -5.84
N SER A 75 0.21 -11.83 -6.66
CA SER A 75 -0.11 -13.23 -6.35
C SER A 75 1.13 -14.11 -6.25
N PHE A 76 1.10 -15.07 -5.33
CA PHE A 76 2.11 -16.12 -5.25
C PHE A 76 1.96 -17.19 -6.35
N ALA A 77 0.84 -17.19 -7.09
CA ALA A 77 0.50 -18.18 -8.11
C ALA A 77 0.61 -19.64 -7.61
N GLY A 78 0.35 -19.86 -6.31
CA GLY A 78 0.42 -21.16 -5.63
C GLY A 78 1.65 -21.35 -4.72
N PHE A 79 1.55 -22.28 -3.77
CA PHE A 79 2.65 -22.62 -2.85
C PHE A 79 3.47 -23.81 -3.38
N GLY A 80 4.78 -23.78 -3.21
CA GLY A 80 5.66 -24.87 -3.66
C GLY A 80 7.13 -24.60 -3.37
N GLU A 81 7.99 -25.56 -3.67
CA GLU A 81 9.41 -25.56 -3.31
C GLU A 81 10.29 -24.64 -4.16
N ASP A 82 9.76 -24.07 -5.26
CA ASP A 82 10.49 -23.08 -6.06
C ASP A 82 10.59 -21.75 -5.30
N VAL A 83 11.61 -21.63 -4.45
CA VAL A 83 11.90 -20.42 -3.67
C VAL A 83 12.16 -19.21 -4.59
N ALA A 84 12.75 -19.44 -5.76
CA ALA A 84 13.11 -18.38 -6.69
C ALA A 84 11.88 -17.64 -7.23
N LYS A 85 10.69 -18.26 -7.25
CA LYS A 85 9.45 -17.55 -7.62
C LYS A 85 9.07 -16.46 -6.61
N TYR A 86 9.29 -16.72 -5.32
CA TYR A 86 9.00 -15.75 -4.25
C TYR A 86 9.99 -14.59 -4.28
N GLU A 87 11.26 -14.88 -4.55
CA GLU A 87 12.29 -13.85 -4.74
C GLU A 87 11.98 -12.96 -5.95
N ARG A 88 11.58 -13.55 -7.08
CA ARG A 88 11.17 -12.79 -8.28
C ARG A 88 9.98 -11.87 -7.97
N LEU A 89 9.00 -12.35 -7.19
CA LEU A 89 7.87 -11.54 -6.76
C LEU A 89 8.31 -10.41 -5.84
N ALA A 90 9.13 -10.70 -4.83
CA ALA A 90 9.67 -9.69 -3.91
C ALA A 90 10.47 -8.61 -4.64
N LEU A 91 11.34 -9.00 -5.58
CA LEU A 91 12.10 -8.07 -6.41
C LEU A 91 11.21 -7.22 -7.31
N ARG A 92 10.11 -7.78 -7.83
CA ARG A 92 9.13 -7.02 -8.62
C ARG A 92 8.48 -5.92 -7.78
N VAL A 93 8.01 -6.25 -6.58
CA VAL A 93 7.45 -5.25 -5.64
C VAL A 93 8.51 -4.23 -5.25
N ALA A 94 9.73 -4.67 -4.94
CA ALA A 94 10.85 -3.82 -4.55
C ALA A 94 11.16 -2.73 -5.59
N ARG A 95 11.05 -3.05 -6.89
CA ARG A 95 11.28 -2.12 -8.00
C ARG A 95 10.28 -0.97 -8.06
N SER A 96 9.10 -1.12 -7.46
CA SER A 96 8.06 -0.08 -7.43
C SER A 96 8.22 0.90 -6.24
N PHE A 97 9.03 0.58 -5.23
CA PHE A 97 9.23 1.46 -4.06
C PHE A 97 9.74 2.88 -4.37
N PRO A 98 10.60 3.12 -5.37
CA PRO A 98 10.93 4.48 -5.78
C PRO A 98 9.70 5.30 -6.20
N GLN A 99 8.72 4.68 -6.84
CA GLN A 99 7.45 5.35 -7.20
C GLN A 99 6.58 5.59 -5.97
N VAL A 100 6.60 4.70 -4.98
CA VAL A 100 5.95 4.91 -3.69
C VAL A 100 6.53 6.14 -2.99
N ASP A 101 7.86 6.28 -2.96
CA ASP A 101 8.50 7.45 -2.34
C ASP A 101 8.18 8.75 -3.10
N ALA A 102 8.20 8.71 -4.44
CA ALA A 102 7.82 9.83 -5.30
C ALA A 102 6.36 10.24 -5.07
N TRP A 103 5.44 9.28 -4.95
CA TRP A 103 4.04 9.55 -4.66
C TRP A 103 3.86 10.12 -3.25
N LEU A 104 4.49 9.54 -2.24
CA LEU A 104 4.40 10.05 -0.87
C LEU A 104 4.93 11.48 -0.80
N SER A 105 6.07 11.75 -1.44
CA SER A 105 6.77 13.03 -1.38
C SER A 105 6.14 14.12 -2.25
N ARG A 106 5.70 13.80 -3.48
CA ARG A 106 5.29 14.77 -4.50
C ARG A 106 3.95 14.46 -5.17
N ARG A 107 3.25 13.41 -4.73
CA ARG A 107 1.99 12.91 -5.33
C ARG A 107 2.10 12.53 -6.81
N GLU A 108 3.33 12.25 -7.27
CA GLU A 108 3.63 11.78 -8.62
C GLU A 108 3.04 10.39 -8.87
N ILE A 109 2.39 10.21 -10.02
CA ILE A 109 1.78 8.93 -10.41
C ILE A 109 2.70 8.25 -11.40
N GLY A 110 3.34 7.19 -10.93
CA GLY A 110 4.11 6.27 -11.77
C GLY A 110 3.23 5.16 -12.35
N PRO A 111 3.77 4.38 -13.30
CA PRO A 111 3.05 3.31 -13.98
C PRO A 111 2.56 2.19 -13.05
N ASP A 112 3.19 1.98 -11.90
CA ASP A 112 2.81 0.91 -10.96
C ASP A 112 1.91 1.44 -9.83
N ILE A 113 1.52 2.72 -9.88
CA ILE A 113 0.76 3.37 -8.81
C ILE A 113 -0.67 3.59 -9.23
N ALA A 114 -1.60 2.98 -8.50
CA ALA A 114 -3.02 3.26 -8.64
C ALA A 114 -3.53 4.11 -7.50
N ARG A 115 -4.28 5.16 -7.87
CA ARG A 115 -5.08 5.92 -6.91
C ARG A 115 -6.32 5.13 -6.57
N PHE A 116 -6.77 5.30 -5.34
CA PHE A 116 -8.12 4.90 -5.00
C PHE A 116 -9.11 5.86 -5.69
N ILE A 117 -9.78 5.38 -6.72
CA ILE A 117 -10.94 6.06 -7.30
C ILE A 117 -12.12 5.54 -6.48
N GLY A 118 -12.77 6.42 -5.69
CA GLY A 118 -13.96 6.03 -4.94
C GLY A 118 -15.01 5.46 -5.90
N ALA A 119 -15.57 4.31 -5.56
CA ALA A 119 -16.81 3.83 -6.18
C ALA A 119 -17.96 4.75 -5.80
#